data_AF-A0A2E0SGP4-F1
#
_entry.id   AF-A0A2E0SGP4-F1
#
_cell.length_a   1.000
_cell.length_b   1.000
_cell.length_c   1.000
_cell.angle_alpha   90.00
_cell.angle_beta   90.00
_cell.angle_gamma   90.00
#
_symmetry.space_group_name_H-M   'P 1'
#
loop_
_entity.id
_entity.type
_entity.pdbx_description
1 polymer ?
#
loop_
_entity_poly.entity_id
_entity_poly.type
_entity_poly.pdbx_seq_one_letter_code
_entity_poly.pdbx_strand_id
1 'polypeptide(L)'
;MISLGPRSSLPKQNEWSDDMPGKENPTHTTSRPGATASQTRGTQTRGTQQIHEAQQTARGATQQVRQKSAEAEESVKQQSSEAAEESKRRLREEARKAQTAGKEAVEAQKRRVADEIETIGDAVGQAAHSLHEDNENLVAGYADEAARQIHNAAGYLRDCNSGRLLRDAENFSRARPELVFGGLFVAGLGIARFLKASDSRHRD
;
A
#
# COMPACT_ATOMS: atom_id res chain seq x y z
N MET A 1 -43.07 60.26 14.40
CA MET A 1 -43.96 59.28 13.73
C MET A 1 -43.24 57.93 13.72
N ILE A 2 -43.97 56.85 14.04
CA ILE A 2 -43.55 55.43 14.06
C ILE A 2 -42.74 55.07 15.33
N SER A 3 -43.35 54.61 16.44
CA SER A 3 -43.92 53.25 16.70
C SER A 3 -42.79 52.19 16.68
N LEU A 4 -42.49 51.34 17.66
CA LEU A 4 -43.24 50.52 18.63
C LEU A 4 -42.39 50.46 19.94
N GLY A 5 -42.91 50.54 21.16
CA GLY A 5 -43.73 49.53 21.84
C GLY A 5 -42.87 48.61 22.75
N PRO A 6 -42.81 48.83 24.07
CA PRO A 6 -42.20 47.90 25.03
C PRO A 6 -43.14 46.70 25.25
N ARG A 7 -42.61 45.48 25.14
CA ARG A 7 -43.38 44.25 25.32
C ARG A 7 -43.82 44.10 26.78
N SER A 8 -45.09 44.40 27.02
CA SER A 8 -45.85 44.13 28.23
C SER A 8 -45.99 42.63 28.50
N SER A 9 -45.77 42.27 29.77
CA SER A 9 -46.48 41.29 30.58
C SER A 9 -47.31 40.23 29.84
N LEU A 10 -46.97 38.96 30.06
CA LEU A 10 -47.95 37.88 29.94
C LEU A 10 -48.45 37.42 31.33
N PRO A 11 -49.75 37.14 31.44
CA PRO A 11 -50.44 36.82 32.68
C PRO A 11 -50.35 35.35 33.06
N LYS A 12 -50.83 35.10 34.29
CA LYS A 12 -51.26 33.84 34.91
C LYS A 12 -51.81 32.85 33.86
N GLN A 13 -51.31 31.62 33.78
CA GLN A 13 -51.73 30.49 34.61
C GLN A 13 -53.27 30.38 34.75
N ASN A 14 -53.86 29.47 33.95
CA ASN A 14 -54.86 28.44 34.33
C ASN A 14 -56.06 28.31 33.37
N GLU A 15 -56.71 27.13 33.44
CA GLU A 15 -57.90 26.61 32.71
C GLU A 15 -57.58 25.99 31.33
N TRP A 16 -57.51 24.65 31.17
CA TRP A 16 -58.61 23.64 31.18
C TRP A 16 -59.80 24.16 30.37
N SER A 17 -60.28 23.53 29.30
CA SER A 17 -60.65 22.12 29.18
C SER A 17 -61.14 21.85 27.74
N ASP A 18 -61.06 20.58 27.32
CA ASP A 18 -62.01 19.88 26.44
C ASP A 18 -62.38 20.49 25.06
N ASP A 19 -62.00 19.83 23.96
CA ASP A 19 -62.94 19.08 23.11
C ASP A 19 -62.27 18.42 21.87
N MET A 20 -62.80 17.26 21.50
CA MET A 20 -62.77 16.52 20.22
C MET A 20 -61.72 15.42 19.92
N PRO A 21 -62.18 14.19 19.57
CA PRO A 21 -61.36 13.04 19.20
C PRO A 21 -61.27 12.82 17.68
N GLY A 22 -60.15 12.23 17.23
CA GLY A 22 -60.05 11.59 15.92
C GLY A 22 -58.66 11.67 15.33
N LYS A 23 -57.94 10.53 15.37
CA LYS A 23 -57.04 9.91 14.36
C LYS A 23 -56.10 10.93 13.66
N GLU A 24 -54.77 10.83 13.68
CA GLU A 24 -53.93 9.78 13.08
C GLU A 24 -52.46 9.96 13.53
N ASN A 25 -51.81 8.83 13.86
CA ASN A 25 -50.37 8.50 13.88
C ASN A 25 -49.36 9.24 14.82
N PRO A 26 -48.46 8.51 15.52
CA PRO A 26 -47.70 9.05 16.63
C PRO A 26 -46.23 9.41 16.29
N THR A 27 -45.63 10.19 17.21
CA THR A 27 -44.23 10.02 17.72
C THR A 27 -43.10 10.69 16.88
N HIS A 28 -42.26 11.65 17.34
CA HIS A 28 -41.87 12.14 18.68
C HIS A 28 -41.25 13.58 18.67
N THR A 29 -41.45 14.31 19.78
CA THR A 29 -40.51 15.16 20.57
C THR A 29 -39.71 16.29 19.87
N THR A 30 -40.03 17.58 20.05
CA THR A 30 -39.75 18.47 21.20
C THR A 30 -38.30 18.44 21.72
N SER A 31 -37.53 19.52 21.47
CA SER A 31 -36.92 20.37 22.51
C SER A 31 -36.29 21.65 21.93
N ARG A 32 -36.60 22.77 22.60
CA ARG A 32 -36.17 24.16 22.33
C ARG A 32 -34.68 24.40 22.62
N PRO A 33 -34.09 25.50 22.10
CA PRO A 33 -32.69 25.85 22.28
C PRO A 33 -32.47 26.47 23.67
N GLY A 34 -31.69 25.78 24.49
CA GLY A 34 -31.13 26.29 25.74
C GLY A 34 -29.63 26.49 25.57
N ALA A 35 -29.16 27.70 25.88
CA ALA A 35 -27.75 28.04 25.96
C ALA A 35 -27.03 27.03 26.88
N THR A 36 -26.16 26.22 26.29
CA THR A 36 -25.12 25.49 27.01
C THR A 36 -23.84 25.70 26.24
N ALA A 37 -22.94 26.47 26.85
CA ALA A 37 -21.52 26.38 26.55
C ALA A 37 -21.09 24.93 26.87
N SER A 38 -21.02 24.08 25.86
CA SER A 38 -20.55 22.70 26.01
C SER A 38 -19.63 22.31 24.86
N GLN A 39 -18.35 22.28 25.20
CA GLN A 39 -17.39 21.26 24.76
C GLN A 39 -17.09 21.19 23.26
N THR A 40 -16.25 22.11 22.80
CA THR A 40 -15.12 21.72 21.95
C THR A 40 -14.16 20.86 22.80
N ARG A 41 -14.44 19.56 22.93
CA ARG A 41 -13.49 18.59 23.53
C ARG A 41 -13.85 17.19 23.05
N GLY A 42 -13.08 16.65 22.09
CA GLY A 42 -13.21 15.23 21.75
C GLY A 42 -12.70 14.73 20.40
N THR A 43 -11.70 15.35 19.75
CA THR A 43 -11.08 14.77 18.54
C THR A 43 -9.57 14.57 18.66
N GLN A 44 -9.03 14.49 19.88
CA GLN A 44 -7.58 14.38 20.10
C GLN A 44 -7.21 13.27 21.11
N THR A 45 -7.85 12.09 21.07
CA THR A 45 -7.38 10.94 21.90
C THR A 45 -7.68 9.56 21.29
N ARG A 46 -8.41 9.44 20.17
CA ARG A 46 -8.74 8.14 19.56
C ARG A 46 -7.67 7.61 18.59
N GLY A 47 -6.91 8.50 17.95
CA GLY A 47 -5.80 8.12 17.06
C GLY A 47 -4.59 7.54 17.79
N THR A 48 -4.35 7.94 19.05
CA THR A 48 -3.21 7.43 19.83
C THR A 48 -3.47 6.05 20.43
N GLN A 49 -4.72 5.70 20.75
CA GLN A 49 -5.05 4.36 21.27
C GLN A 49 -4.94 3.27 20.20
N GLN A 50 -5.41 3.51 18.97
CA GLN A 50 -5.27 2.51 17.88
C GLN A 50 -3.82 2.31 17.44
N ILE A 51 -2.98 3.34 17.52
CA ILE A 51 -1.56 3.22 17.21
C ILE A 51 -0.82 2.40 18.28
N HIS A 52 -1.25 2.42 19.54
CA HIS A 52 -0.64 1.59 20.60
C HIS A 52 -0.95 0.10 20.46
N GLU A 53 -2.17 -0.29 20.06
CA GLU A 53 -2.51 -1.70 19.78
C GLU A 53 -1.82 -2.20 18.50
N ALA A 54 -1.75 -1.37 17.45
CA ALA A 54 -1.00 -1.66 16.24
C ALA A 54 0.50 -1.82 16.55
N GLN A 55 1.06 -0.99 17.43
CA GLN A 55 2.47 -1.07 17.84
C GLN A 55 2.75 -2.31 18.70
N GLN A 56 1.82 -2.74 19.56
CA GLN A 56 1.96 -3.97 20.34
C GLN A 56 1.87 -5.23 19.47
N THR A 57 0.94 -5.25 18.52
CA THR A 57 0.80 -6.35 17.55
C THR A 57 2.03 -6.42 16.64
N ALA A 58 2.52 -5.27 16.17
CA ALA A 58 3.75 -5.20 15.37
C ALA A 58 4.98 -5.68 16.16
N ARG A 59 5.10 -5.34 17.45
CA ARG A 59 6.20 -5.83 18.32
C ARG A 59 6.14 -7.34 18.53
N GLY A 60 4.95 -7.91 18.75
CA GLY A 60 4.77 -9.35 18.86
C GLY A 60 5.14 -10.10 17.57
N ALA A 61 4.68 -9.59 16.42
CA ALA A 61 5.05 -10.13 15.11
C ALA A 61 6.56 -10.02 14.85
N THR A 62 7.16 -8.88 15.16
CA THR A 62 8.61 -8.64 14.99
C THR A 62 9.44 -9.57 15.88
N GLN A 63 8.99 -9.86 17.11
CA GLN A 63 9.68 -10.81 18.00
C GLN A 63 9.59 -12.24 17.48
N GLN A 64 8.42 -12.68 17.01
CA GLN A 64 8.27 -14.03 16.43
C GLN A 64 9.12 -14.21 15.18
N VAL A 65 9.17 -13.20 14.31
CA VAL A 65 10.06 -13.22 13.14
C VAL A 65 11.51 -13.27 13.61
N ARG A 66 11.93 -12.43 14.55
CA ARG A 66 13.32 -12.42 15.04
C ARG A 66 13.75 -13.75 15.65
N GLN A 67 12.85 -14.45 16.35
CA GLN A 67 13.13 -15.75 16.96
C GLN A 67 13.24 -16.85 15.90
N LYS A 68 12.28 -16.92 14.95
CA LYS A 68 12.34 -17.86 13.83
C LYS A 68 13.50 -17.57 12.88
N SER A 69 13.86 -16.30 12.72
CA SER A 69 15.01 -15.86 11.92
C SER A 69 16.33 -16.26 12.57
N ALA A 70 16.46 -16.20 13.91
CA ALA A 70 17.68 -16.65 14.58
C ALA A 70 17.91 -18.16 14.41
N GLU A 71 16.86 -18.97 14.56
CA GLU A 71 16.92 -20.43 14.35
C GLU A 71 17.17 -20.79 12.87
N ALA A 72 16.53 -20.07 11.95
CA ALA A 72 16.74 -20.24 10.52
C ALA A 72 18.13 -19.75 10.08
N GLU A 73 18.64 -18.64 10.60
CA GLU A 73 19.98 -18.12 10.29
C GLU A 73 21.05 -19.12 10.69
N GLU A 74 20.94 -19.76 11.85
CA GLU A 74 21.95 -20.74 12.31
C GLU A 74 21.96 -21.98 11.41
N SER A 75 20.78 -22.50 11.08
CA SER A 75 20.62 -23.66 10.18
C SER A 75 21.06 -23.34 8.74
N VAL A 76 20.70 -22.17 8.23
CA VAL A 76 21.06 -21.69 6.88
C VAL A 76 22.54 -21.35 6.79
N LYS A 77 23.15 -20.77 7.82
CA LYS A 77 24.57 -20.42 7.78
C LYS A 77 25.45 -21.66 7.65
N GLN A 78 25.10 -22.74 8.35
CA GLN A 78 25.87 -23.99 8.32
C GLN A 78 25.64 -24.81 7.05
N GLN A 79 24.42 -24.86 6.52
CA GLN A 79 24.13 -25.57 5.26
C GLN A 79 24.50 -24.74 4.03
N SER A 80 24.40 -23.40 4.09
CA SER A 80 24.64 -22.56 2.93
C SER A 80 26.13 -22.39 2.60
N SER A 81 27.07 -22.49 3.55
CA SER A 81 28.48 -22.28 3.21
C SER A 81 29.03 -23.31 2.22
N GLU A 82 28.66 -24.58 2.37
CA GLU A 82 29.13 -25.66 1.49
C GLU A 82 28.26 -25.78 0.23
N ALA A 83 26.92 -25.78 0.41
CA ALA A 83 25.99 -25.89 -0.72
C ALA A 83 26.01 -24.64 -1.62
N ALA A 84 26.22 -23.44 -1.06
CA ALA A 84 26.27 -22.23 -1.88
C ALA A 84 27.56 -22.15 -2.68
N GLU A 85 28.71 -22.63 -2.19
CA GLU A 85 29.94 -22.59 -2.99
C GLU A 85 29.85 -23.52 -4.22
N GLU A 86 29.26 -24.71 -4.07
CA GLU A 86 29.03 -25.61 -5.20
C GLU A 86 27.98 -25.04 -6.17
N SER A 87 26.86 -24.54 -5.63
CA SER A 87 25.77 -23.95 -6.43
C SER A 87 26.24 -22.70 -7.17
N LYS A 88 27.04 -21.83 -6.54
CA LYS A 88 27.62 -20.64 -7.18
C LYS A 88 28.49 -20.99 -8.38
N ARG A 89 29.27 -22.09 -8.31
CA ARG A 89 30.13 -22.52 -9.43
C ARG A 89 29.30 -22.97 -10.63
N ARG A 90 28.34 -23.88 -10.40
CA ARG A 90 27.42 -24.37 -11.44
C ARG A 90 26.62 -23.22 -12.05
N LEU A 91 26.07 -22.35 -11.20
CA LEU A 91 25.28 -21.20 -11.61
C LEU A 91 26.11 -20.18 -12.41
N ARG A 92 27.37 -19.93 -12.05
CA ARG A 92 28.26 -19.04 -12.81
C ARG A 92 28.57 -19.58 -14.20
N GLU A 93 28.78 -20.89 -14.33
CA GLU A 93 29.03 -21.52 -15.63
C GLU A 93 27.81 -21.48 -16.53
N GLU A 94 26.63 -21.81 -15.98
CA GLU A 94 25.36 -21.73 -16.71
C GLU A 94 25.02 -20.29 -17.07
N ALA A 95 25.21 -19.34 -16.15
CA ALA A 95 24.99 -17.92 -16.40
C ALA A 95 25.90 -17.39 -17.51
N ARG A 96 27.17 -17.81 -17.59
CA ARG A 96 28.08 -17.42 -18.69
C ARG A 96 27.60 -17.93 -20.05
N LYS A 97 27.10 -19.17 -20.10
CA LYS A 97 26.54 -19.76 -21.33
C LYS A 97 25.26 -19.04 -21.75
N ALA A 98 24.35 -18.81 -20.81
CA ALA A 98 23.10 -18.08 -21.03
C ALA A 98 23.35 -16.62 -21.43
N GLN A 99 24.32 -15.94 -20.82
CA GLN A 99 24.68 -14.56 -21.17
C GLN A 99 25.19 -14.44 -22.61
N THR A 100 25.93 -15.44 -23.10
CA THR A 100 26.46 -15.42 -24.46
C THR A 100 25.36 -15.69 -25.48
N ALA A 101 24.47 -16.65 -25.22
CA ALA A 101 23.35 -16.99 -26.10
C ALA A 101 22.20 -15.96 -26.05
N GLY A 102 22.01 -15.28 -24.91
CA GLY A 102 20.87 -14.39 -24.69
C GLY A 102 21.04 -12.97 -25.21
N LYS A 103 22.27 -12.52 -25.50
CA LYS A 103 22.52 -11.12 -25.90
C LYS A 103 21.72 -10.70 -27.14
N GLU A 104 21.61 -11.57 -28.14
CA GLU A 104 20.91 -11.27 -29.39
C GLU A 104 19.38 -11.28 -29.22
N ALA A 105 18.85 -12.22 -28.42
CA ALA A 105 17.42 -12.29 -28.13
C ALA A 105 16.95 -11.12 -27.23
N VAL A 106 17.80 -10.68 -26.30
CA VAL A 106 17.47 -9.62 -25.34
C VAL A 106 17.28 -8.29 -26.05
N GLU A 107 18.10 -7.90 -27.02
CA GLU A 107 17.96 -6.60 -27.69
C GLU A 107 16.61 -6.45 -28.43
N ALA A 108 16.11 -7.54 -29.03
CA ALA A 108 14.80 -7.54 -29.70
C ALA A 108 13.63 -7.48 -28.69
N GLN A 109 13.76 -8.16 -27.55
CA GLN A 109 12.73 -8.21 -26.51
C GLN A 109 12.70 -6.95 -25.63
N LYS A 110 13.83 -6.24 -25.51
CA LYS A 110 14.05 -5.11 -24.58
C LYS A 110 13.03 -3.99 -24.77
N ARG A 111 12.76 -3.60 -26.02
CA ARG A 111 11.78 -2.54 -26.32
C ARG A 111 10.38 -2.93 -25.87
N ARG A 112 9.95 -4.16 -26.19
CA ARG A 112 8.62 -4.67 -25.79
C ARG A 112 8.45 -4.70 -24.27
N VAL A 113 9.46 -5.19 -23.55
CA VAL A 113 9.45 -5.23 -22.08
C VAL A 113 9.47 -3.82 -21.48
N ALA A 114 10.25 -2.89 -22.06
CA ALA A 114 10.26 -1.50 -21.61
C ALA A 114 8.90 -0.82 -21.81
N ASP A 115 8.24 -1.03 -22.95
CA ASP A 115 6.91 -0.48 -23.24
C ASP A 115 5.83 -1.06 -22.29
N GLU A 116 5.91 -2.36 -21.96
CA GLU A 116 5.01 -2.99 -20.96
C GLU A 116 5.22 -2.41 -19.56
N ILE A 117 6.47 -2.22 -19.14
CA ILE A 117 6.79 -1.63 -17.83
C ILE A 117 6.34 -0.16 -17.76
N GLU A 118 6.50 0.59 -18.85
CA GLU A 118 6.01 1.97 -18.96
C GLU A 118 4.49 2.03 -18.80
N THR A 119 3.75 1.13 -19.45
CA THR A 119 2.29 1.02 -19.31
C THR A 119 1.86 0.73 -17.86
N ILE A 120 2.62 -0.10 -17.14
CA ILE A 120 2.39 -0.36 -15.71
C ILE A 120 2.66 0.92 -14.89
N GLY A 121 3.74 1.64 -15.20
CA GLY A 121 4.08 2.92 -14.58
C GLY A 121 2.96 3.94 -14.73
N ASP A 122 2.43 4.07 -15.94
CA ASP A 122 1.29 4.94 -16.25
C ASP A 122 0.04 4.57 -15.44
N ALA A 123 -0.30 3.27 -15.37
CA ALA A 123 -1.46 2.80 -14.62
C ALA A 123 -1.31 3.06 -13.11
N VAL A 124 -0.10 2.85 -12.57
CA VAL A 124 0.20 3.12 -11.16
C VAL A 124 0.16 4.63 -10.87
N GLY A 125 0.73 5.45 -11.76
CA GLY A 125 0.67 6.92 -11.65
C GLY A 125 -0.76 7.45 -11.74
N GLN A 126 -1.59 6.88 -12.63
CA GLN A 126 -3.00 7.24 -12.73
C GLN A 126 -3.79 6.85 -11.48
N ALA A 127 -3.53 5.66 -10.92
CA ALA A 127 -4.12 5.25 -9.65
C ALA A 127 -3.67 6.14 -8.48
N ALA A 128 -2.39 6.56 -8.47
CA ALA A 128 -1.86 7.49 -7.48
C ALA A 128 -2.56 8.86 -7.56
N HIS A 129 -2.85 9.32 -8.78
CA HIS A 129 -3.59 10.55 -9.00
C HIS A 129 -5.00 10.47 -8.41
N SER A 130 -5.73 9.38 -8.69
CA SER A 130 -7.06 9.15 -8.10
C SER A 130 -7.03 9.06 -6.57
N LEU A 131 -5.99 8.45 -5.99
CA LEU A 131 -5.80 8.40 -4.54
C LEU A 131 -5.51 9.77 -3.91
N HIS A 132 -4.90 10.67 -4.66
CA HIS A 132 -4.68 12.06 -4.25
C HIS A 132 -6.00 12.83 -4.18
N GLU A 133 -6.92 12.56 -5.11
CA GLU A 133 -8.27 13.13 -5.14
C GLU A 133 -9.12 12.64 -3.95
N ASP A 134 -8.92 11.38 -3.52
CA ASP A 134 -9.60 10.76 -2.37
C ASP A 134 -9.01 11.15 -0.99
N ASN A 135 -8.09 12.12 -0.93
CA ASN A 135 -7.39 12.59 0.28
C ASN A 135 -6.46 11.55 0.95
N GLU A 136 -6.09 10.47 0.27
CA GLU A 136 -5.14 9.47 0.76
C GLU A 136 -3.67 9.86 0.46
N ASN A 137 -3.28 11.07 0.86
CA ASN A 137 -1.99 11.68 0.49
C ASN A 137 -0.76 10.82 0.84
N LEU A 138 -0.82 10.03 1.92
CA LEU A 138 0.27 9.12 2.28
C LEU A 138 0.44 8.01 1.26
N VAL A 139 -0.65 7.36 0.85
CA VAL A 139 -0.62 6.25 -0.11
C VAL A 139 -0.34 6.76 -1.51
N ALA A 140 -0.92 7.91 -1.88
CA ALA A 140 -0.64 8.60 -3.14
C ALA A 140 0.86 8.93 -3.30
N GLY A 141 1.53 9.41 -2.24
CA GLY A 141 2.96 9.71 -2.27
C GLY A 141 3.85 8.49 -2.50
N TYR A 142 3.50 7.35 -1.89
CA TYR A 142 4.22 6.09 -2.14
C TYR A 142 3.96 5.55 -3.54
N ALA A 143 2.72 5.66 -4.03
CA ALA A 143 2.36 5.23 -5.38
C ALA A 143 3.04 6.10 -6.45
N ASP A 144 3.17 7.41 -6.23
CA ASP A 144 3.91 8.33 -7.09
C ASP A 144 5.41 8.00 -7.14
N GLU A 145 6.02 7.76 -5.97
CA GLU A 145 7.42 7.33 -5.91
C GLU A 145 7.63 5.99 -6.63
N ALA A 146 6.69 5.05 -6.47
CA ALA A 146 6.73 3.78 -7.19
C ALA A 146 6.61 3.99 -8.71
N ALA A 147 5.66 4.82 -9.16
CA ALA A 147 5.49 5.14 -10.58
C ALA A 147 6.77 5.77 -11.18
N ARG A 148 7.37 6.74 -10.49
CA ARG A 148 8.65 7.35 -10.92
C ARG A 148 9.76 6.32 -11.02
N GLN A 149 9.88 5.43 -10.05
CA GLN A 149 10.89 4.36 -10.07
C GLN A 149 10.64 3.36 -11.21
N ILE A 150 9.37 3.08 -11.55
CA ILE A 150 9.00 2.23 -12.69
C ILE A 150 9.36 2.90 -14.02
N HIS A 151 9.06 4.19 -14.21
CA HIS A 151 9.45 4.94 -15.41
C HIS A 151 10.98 5.01 -15.58
N ASN A 152 11.70 5.28 -14.48
CA ASN A 152 13.17 5.28 -14.48
C ASN A 152 13.70 3.90 -14.91
N ALA A 153 13.09 2.83 -14.42
CA ALA A 153 13.46 1.47 -14.82
C ALA A 153 13.14 1.18 -16.30
N ALA A 154 11.99 1.62 -16.82
CA ALA A 154 11.62 1.46 -18.22
C ALA A 154 12.59 2.20 -19.16
N GLY A 155 12.93 3.46 -18.84
CA GLY A 155 13.92 4.24 -19.58
C GLY A 155 15.30 3.61 -19.54
N TYR A 156 15.73 3.16 -18.34
CA TYR A 156 17.00 2.46 -18.18
C TYR A 156 17.04 1.14 -18.95
N LEU A 157 15.94 0.37 -19.00
CA LEU A 157 15.84 -0.85 -19.82
C LEU A 157 15.94 -0.53 -21.30
N ARG A 158 15.27 0.52 -21.79
CA ARG A 158 15.29 0.94 -23.20
C ARG A 158 16.70 1.28 -23.70
N ASP A 159 17.49 1.92 -22.85
CA ASP A 159 18.86 2.38 -23.19
C ASP A 159 19.96 1.44 -22.70
N CYS A 160 19.61 0.39 -21.97
CA CYS A 160 20.62 -0.47 -21.37
C CYS A 160 21.32 -1.34 -22.39
N ASN A 161 22.64 -1.34 -22.27
CA ASN A 161 23.50 -2.32 -22.89
C ASN A 161 23.79 -3.38 -21.81
N SER A 162 23.65 -4.67 -22.12
CA SER A 162 23.69 -5.76 -21.14
C SER A 162 24.98 -5.82 -20.30
N GLY A 163 26.08 -5.20 -20.76
CA GLY A 163 27.31 -5.02 -19.99
C GLY A 163 27.25 -3.93 -18.89
N ARG A 164 26.41 -2.90 -19.03
CA ARG A 164 26.20 -1.88 -17.99
C ARG A 164 25.25 -2.38 -16.90
N LEU A 165 24.17 -3.08 -17.29
CA LEU A 165 23.22 -3.72 -16.36
C LEU A 165 23.91 -4.58 -15.30
N LEU A 166 24.83 -5.45 -15.75
CA LEU A 166 25.50 -6.38 -14.85
C LEU A 166 26.39 -5.66 -13.84
N ARG A 167 27.07 -4.58 -14.28
CA ARG A 167 27.95 -3.78 -13.43
C ARG A 167 27.16 -2.96 -12.40
N ASP A 168 26.03 -2.40 -12.81
CA ASP A 168 25.17 -1.65 -11.91
C ASP A 168 24.48 -2.60 -10.91
N ALA A 169 24.03 -3.77 -11.37
CA ALA A 169 23.49 -4.82 -10.51
C ALA A 169 24.50 -5.31 -9.46
N GLU A 170 25.79 -5.44 -9.81
CA GLU A 170 26.84 -5.79 -8.86
C GLU A 170 27.01 -4.72 -7.77
N ASN A 171 26.98 -3.44 -8.15
CA ASN A 171 27.02 -2.34 -7.21
C ASN A 171 25.77 -2.29 -6.32
N PHE A 172 24.58 -2.49 -6.87
CA PHE A 172 23.33 -2.54 -6.11
C PHE A 172 23.29 -3.72 -5.14
N SER A 173 23.76 -4.90 -5.55
CA SER A 173 23.82 -6.07 -4.69
C SER A 173 24.73 -5.88 -3.48
N ARG A 174 25.83 -5.14 -3.64
CA ARG A 174 26.73 -4.79 -2.53
C ARG A 174 26.19 -3.65 -1.67
N ALA A 175 25.49 -2.69 -2.26
CA ALA A 175 25.02 -1.50 -1.57
C ALA A 175 23.73 -1.76 -0.76
N ARG A 176 22.83 -2.60 -1.26
CA ARG A 176 21.49 -2.84 -0.70
C ARG A 176 21.05 -4.30 -0.88
N PRO A 177 21.61 -5.23 -0.09
CA PRO A 177 21.25 -6.66 -0.19
C PRO A 177 19.74 -6.91 0.03
N GLU A 178 19.06 -6.09 0.83
CA GLU A 178 17.63 -6.19 1.11
C GLU A 178 16.75 -6.03 -0.14
N LEU A 179 17.12 -5.14 -1.05
CA LEU A 179 16.39 -4.95 -2.31
C LEU A 179 16.55 -6.16 -3.24
N VAL A 180 17.69 -6.84 -3.20
CA VAL A 180 17.94 -8.04 -3.99
C VAL A 180 17.03 -9.18 -3.54
N PHE A 181 16.94 -9.44 -2.23
CA PHE A 181 16.05 -10.48 -1.70
C PHE A 181 14.57 -10.16 -1.96
N GLY A 182 14.17 -8.91 -1.78
CA GLY A 182 12.81 -8.46 -2.10
C GLY A 182 12.46 -8.63 -3.58
N GLY A 183 13.36 -8.19 -4.47
CA GLY A 183 13.19 -8.32 -5.92
C GLY A 183 13.12 -9.78 -6.36
N LEU A 184 14.00 -10.64 -5.82
CA LEU A 184 14.01 -12.07 -6.14
C LEU A 184 12.73 -12.77 -5.66
N PHE A 185 12.20 -12.39 -4.50
CA PHE A 185 10.94 -12.93 -4.00
C PHE A 185 9.76 -12.58 -4.92
N VAL A 186 9.63 -11.31 -5.30
CA VAL A 186 8.57 -10.85 -6.22
C VAL A 186 8.73 -11.51 -7.60
N ALA A 187 9.95 -11.57 -8.13
CA ALA A 187 10.23 -12.22 -9.41
C ALA A 187 9.89 -13.73 -9.36
N GLY A 188 10.28 -14.41 -8.28
CA GLY A 188 9.98 -15.82 -8.06
C GLY A 188 8.48 -16.09 -7.98
N LEU A 189 7.72 -15.27 -7.26
CA LEU A 189 6.26 -15.35 -7.21
C LEU A 189 5.63 -15.10 -8.59
N GLY A 190 6.15 -14.14 -9.35
CA GLY A 190 5.70 -13.87 -10.72
C GLY A 190 5.88 -15.08 -11.63
N ILE A 191 7.07 -15.69 -11.62
CA ILE A 191 7.37 -16.92 -12.37
C ILE A 191 6.49 -18.07 -11.91
N ALA A 192 6.36 -18.29 -10.59
CA ALA A 192 5.51 -19.34 -10.03
C ALA A 192 4.04 -19.17 -10.44
N ARG A 193 3.55 -17.92 -10.44
CA ARG A 193 2.20 -17.59 -10.89
C ARG A 193 2.03 -17.86 -12.39
N PHE A 194 3.03 -17.54 -13.22
CA PHE A 194 2.99 -17.83 -14.66
C PHE A 194 2.97 -19.33 -14.95
N LEU A 195 3.79 -20.12 -14.24
CA LEU A 195 3.82 -21.57 -14.35
C LEU A 195 2.48 -22.18 -13.92
N LYS A 196 1.94 -21.77 -12.76
CA LYS A 196 0.60 -22.18 -12.27
C LYS A 196 -0.51 -21.80 -13.25
N ALA A 197 -0.44 -20.60 -13.83
CA ALA A 197 -1.42 -20.12 -14.80
C ALA A 197 -1.33 -20.86 -16.15
N SER A 198 -0.15 -21.36 -16.53
CA SER A 198 0.03 -22.15 -17.75
C SER A 198 -0.48 -23.59 -17.60
N ASP A 199 -0.33 -24.18 -16.41
CA ASP A 199 -0.87 -25.52 -16.08
C ASP A 199 -2.41 -25.55 -16.11
N SER A 200 -3.03 -24.40 -15.80
CA SER A 200 -4.49 -24.22 -15.84
C SER A 200 -5.07 -24.19 -17.27
N ARG A 201 -4.22 -24.20 -18.30
CA ARG A 201 -4.64 -24.10 -19.72
C ARG A 201 -4.63 -25.44 -20.45
N HIS A 202 -4.25 -26.53 -19.79
CA HIS A 202 -4.21 -27.89 -20.38
C HIS A 202 -5.35 -28.78 -19.90
N ARG A 203 -6.55 -28.22 -19.72
CA ARG A 203 -7.76 -28.99 -19.38
C ARG A 203 -8.98 -28.43 -20.08
N ASP A 204 -8.89 -28.37 -21.40
CA ASP A 204 -10.03 -28.32 -22.33
C ASP A 204 -9.73 -29.26 -23.50
#